data_AF-A0A963AAG8-F1
#
_entry.id   AF-A0A963AAG8-F1
#
_cell.length_a   1.000
_cell.length_b   1.000
_cell.length_c   1.000
_cell.angle_alpha   90.00
_cell.angle_beta   90.00
_cell.angle_gamma   90.00
#
_symmetry.space_group_name_H-M   'P 1'
#
loop_
_entity.id
_entity.type
_entity.pdbx_description
1 polymer ?
#
loop_
_entity_poly.entity_id
_entity_poly.type
_entity_poly.pdbx_seq_one_letter_code
_entity_poly.pdbx_strand_id
1 'polypeptide(L)'
;MRIVNLWSGLAVLTLCCTVSAVAEDEYVAAKLLEKTPLEYPGSAKARRLEGWAYYSYVVGIDGKVDKVTIHDSSGIDVLDQELVRSLRSRVYEPATLNGLPVEEYHGVLPFTFKLIGAPRGAQRGFTRKYKQALTDIAEGDLDEARIKISDLEAVKQRGLYEELYLQVLLAEFNKATGDTDRERVHLSRVMDFYDDGADKGEQLVPPEFFLKYLARSYQLEVQRMMLGEAFGSADWMKNIDPDSELTRKVTAHAESLAAQIEGREFWMKGELLQPVYGGDVGMWQARLIRKEIELKSVVGRLDKILLVCERGRRRLPNDAAEIGWIIPDSWGTCDLGIWGEIGASLVVAELPAGSLAPGLAQ
;
A
#
# COMPACT_ATOMS: atom_id res chain seq x y z
N MET A 1 61.10 -10.42 68.73
CA MET A 1 60.00 -11.00 67.90
C MET A 1 59.33 -9.87 67.14
N ARG A 2 59.56 -9.76 65.83
CA ARG A 2 58.87 -8.80 64.94
C ARG A 2 57.79 -9.57 64.19
N ILE A 3 56.53 -9.16 64.38
CA ILE A 3 55.37 -9.70 63.67
C ILE A 3 55.25 -8.91 62.36
N VAL A 4 55.29 -9.62 61.23
CA VAL A 4 55.03 -9.09 59.89
C VAL A 4 53.61 -9.50 59.52
N ASN A 5 52.71 -8.52 59.39
CA ASN A 5 51.35 -8.74 58.89
C ASN A 5 51.37 -8.79 57.35
N LEU A 6 51.00 -9.93 56.78
CA LEU A 6 50.66 -10.05 55.35
C LEU A 6 49.22 -9.60 55.14
N TRP A 7 49.02 -8.59 54.30
CA TRP A 7 47.74 -8.26 53.70
C TRP A 7 47.60 -9.04 52.37
N SER A 8 46.70 -10.01 52.32
CA SER A 8 46.28 -10.69 51.11
C SER A 8 45.09 -9.94 50.49
N GLY A 9 45.34 -9.20 49.40
CA GLY A 9 44.29 -8.60 48.58
C GLY A 9 43.59 -9.66 47.74
N LEU A 10 42.28 -9.85 47.96
CA LEU A 10 41.41 -10.59 47.05
C LEU A 10 41.11 -9.70 45.83
N ALA A 11 41.60 -10.10 44.65
CA ALA A 11 41.18 -9.51 43.39
C ALA A 11 39.82 -10.11 43.00
N VAL A 12 38.75 -9.31 43.10
CA VAL A 12 37.44 -9.65 42.54
C VAL A 12 37.53 -9.44 41.04
N LEU A 13 37.62 -10.53 40.28
CA LEU A 13 37.45 -10.52 38.83
C LEU A 13 35.96 -10.26 38.52
N THR A 14 35.60 -9.00 38.28
CA THR A 14 34.32 -8.64 37.69
C THR A 14 34.34 -9.13 36.24
N LEU A 15 33.67 -10.26 35.98
CA LEU A 15 33.43 -10.78 34.64
C LEU A 15 32.53 -9.77 33.92
N CYS A 16 33.13 -8.87 33.15
CA CYS A 16 32.41 -7.92 32.33
C CYS A 16 31.81 -8.73 31.16
N CYS A 17 30.55 -9.17 31.31
CA CYS A 17 29.75 -9.62 30.17
C CYS A 17 29.66 -8.44 29.20
N THR A 18 30.48 -8.46 28.16
CA THR A 18 30.28 -7.60 27.01
C THR A 18 29.02 -8.10 26.32
N VAL A 19 27.89 -7.43 26.58
CA VAL A 19 26.74 -7.53 25.71
C VAL A 19 27.21 -6.96 24.38
N SER A 20 27.54 -7.84 23.43
CA SER A 20 27.69 -7.43 22.04
C SER A 20 26.34 -6.87 21.61
N ALA A 21 26.24 -5.55 21.49
CA ALA A 21 25.15 -4.94 20.77
C ALA A 21 25.18 -5.53 19.36
N VAL A 22 24.16 -6.33 19.02
CA VAL A 22 23.94 -6.77 17.65
C VAL A 22 23.75 -5.49 16.86
N ALA A 23 24.60 -5.25 15.87
CA ALA A 23 24.51 -4.07 15.03
C ALA A 23 23.11 -4.08 14.39
N GLU A 24 22.35 -3.03 14.66
CA GLU A 24 21.01 -2.85 14.11
C GLU A 24 21.13 -2.79 12.58
N ASP A 25 20.43 -3.67 11.88
CA ASP A 25 20.44 -3.69 10.41
C ASP A 25 19.88 -2.36 9.87
N GLU A 26 20.77 -1.43 9.52
CA GLU A 26 20.42 -0.07 9.09
C GLU A 26 20.07 -0.10 7.60
N TYR A 27 18.77 -0.12 7.31
CA TYR A 27 18.26 -0.02 5.94
C TYR A 27 17.93 1.42 5.58
N VAL A 28 18.61 1.95 4.57
CA VAL A 28 18.28 3.26 3.97
C VAL A 28 17.75 3.00 2.58
N ALA A 29 16.47 3.32 2.30
CA ALA A 29 15.92 3.12 0.97
C ALA A 29 16.46 4.15 -0.04
N ALA A 30 16.34 3.80 -1.32
CA ALA A 30 16.83 4.58 -2.43
C ALA A 30 16.19 5.97 -2.44
N LYS A 31 17.01 6.97 -2.76
CA LYS A 31 16.60 8.37 -2.82
C LYS A 31 16.71 8.88 -4.25
N LEU A 32 15.59 9.29 -4.83
CA LEU A 32 15.57 9.85 -6.18
C LEU A 32 16.41 11.14 -6.22
N LEU A 33 17.41 11.17 -7.09
CA LEU A 33 18.29 12.31 -7.30
C LEU A 33 17.87 13.10 -8.54
N GLU A 34 17.68 12.40 -9.66
CA GLU A 34 17.40 13.00 -10.95
C GLU A 34 16.28 12.25 -11.66
N LYS A 35 15.46 13.00 -12.40
CA LYS A 35 14.45 12.45 -13.32
C LYS A 35 14.29 13.38 -14.51
N THR A 36 14.07 12.81 -15.69
CA THR A 36 13.51 13.60 -16.79
C THR A 36 12.00 13.74 -16.59
N PRO A 37 11.43 14.95 -16.73
CA PRO A 37 9.98 15.12 -16.73
C PRO A 37 9.33 14.20 -17.77
N LEU A 38 8.24 13.56 -17.38
CA LEU A 38 7.45 12.77 -18.32
C LEU A 38 6.81 13.73 -19.34
N GLU A 39 7.00 13.49 -20.63
CA GLU A 39 6.46 14.32 -21.69
C GLU A 39 5.25 13.63 -22.30
N TYR A 40 4.09 14.30 -22.33
CA TYR A 40 2.91 13.70 -22.93
C TYR A 40 3.14 13.47 -24.44
N PRO A 41 3.05 12.22 -24.95
CA PRO A 41 3.34 11.94 -26.35
C PRO A 41 2.43 12.73 -27.29
N GLY A 42 3.02 13.46 -28.25
CA GLY A 42 2.29 14.33 -29.16
C GLY A 42 1.21 13.61 -29.98
N SER A 43 1.46 12.36 -30.36
CA SER A 43 0.50 11.50 -31.07
C SER A 43 -0.71 11.12 -30.21
N ALA A 44 -0.48 10.80 -28.93
CA ALA A 44 -1.55 10.53 -27.96
C ALA A 44 -2.36 11.80 -27.67
N LYS A 45 -1.68 12.93 -27.48
CA LYS A 45 -2.30 14.25 -27.27
C LYS A 45 -3.19 14.66 -28.46
N ALA A 46 -2.68 14.52 -29.70
CA ALA A 46 -3.43 14.85 -30.92
C ALA A 46 -4.71 14.01 -31.06
N ARG A 47 -4.68 12.75 -30.61
CA ARG A 47 -5.82 11.83 -30.60
C ARG A 47 -6.68 11.92 -29.34
N ARG A 48 -6.34 12.82 -28.40
CA ARG A 48 -6.98 12.96 -27.08
C ARG A 48 -7.06 11.65 -26.29
N LEU A 49 -6.02 10.83 -26.41
CA LEU A 49 -5.93 9.56 -25.69
C LEU A 49 -5.44 9.82 -24.28
N GLU A 50 -6.27 9.49 -23.29
CA GLU A 50 -5.86 9.29 -21.90
C GLU A 50 -5.53 7.81 -21.68
N GLY A 51 -4.77 7.50 -20.63
CA GLY A 51 -4.40 6.12 -20.34
C GLY A 51 -3.97 5.89 -18.91
N TRP A 52 -3.84 4.63 -18.54
CA TRP A 52 -3.37 4.21 -17.23
C TRP A 52 -2.42 3.05 -17.42
N ALA A 53 -1.52 2.86 -16.46
CA ALA A 53 -0.62 1.72 -16.42
C ALA A 53 -0.34 1.35 -14.97
N TYR A 54 -0.17 0.05 -14.73
CA TYR A 54 0.40 -0.47 -13.50
C TYR A 54 1.77 -1.03 -13.80
N TYR A 55 2.75 -0.57 -13.04
CA TYR A 55 4.14 -0.86 -13.34
C TYR A 55 4.93 -1.15 -12.09
N SER A 56 5.99 -1.93 -12.21
CA SER A 56 7.01 -2.11 -11.19
C SER A 56 8.39 -1.87 -11.78
N TYR A 57 9.37 -1.62 -10.92
CA TYR A 57 10.76 -1.48 -11.34
C TYR A 57 11.71 -1.78 -10.18
N VAL A 58 12.98 -2.01 -10.48
CA VAL A 58 14.04 -2.22 -9.48
C VAL A 58 15.02 -1.07 -9.59
N VAL A 59 15.42 -0.49 -8.46
CA VAL A 59 16.61 0.35 -8.37
C VAL A 59 17.79 -0.56 -8.08
N GLY A 60 18.77 -0.58 -8.98
CA GLY A 60 19.98 -1.36 -8.85
C GLY A 60 20.94 -0.78 -7.81
N ILE A 61 21.97 -1.55 -7.46
CA ILE A 61 23.05 -1.13 -6.54
C ILE A 61 23.87 0.06 -7.06
N ASP A 62 23.77 0.38 -8.34
CA ASP A 62 24.40 1.54 -8.99
C ASP A 62 23.46 2.76 -9.03
N GLY A 63 22.27 2.66 -8.44
CA GLY A 63 21.27 3.72 -8.42
C GLY A 63 20.45 3.86 -9.70
N LYS A 64 20.65 2.99 -10.70
CA LYS A 64 19.88 3.04 -11.95
C LYS A 64 18.63 2.18 -11.87
N VAL A 65 17.62 2.57 -12.63
CA VAL A 65 16.39 1.79 -12.78
C VAL A 65 16.57 0.67 -13.79
N ASP A 66 16.25 -0.56 -13.39
CA ASP A 66 16.21 -1.76 -14.21
C ASP A 66 14.88 -2.54 -14.01
N LYS A 67 14.67 -3.62 -14.78
CA LYS A 67 13.53 -4.55 -14.67
C LYS A 67 12.16 -3.84 -14.68
N VAL A 68 12.05 -2.75 -15.42
CA VAL A 68 10.78 -2.03 -15.60
C VAL A 68 9.77 -2.96 -16.28
N THR A 69 8.67 -3.24 -15.60
CA THR A 69 7.62 -4.14 -16.06
C THR A 69 6.29 -3.41 -16.06
N ILE A 70 5.59 -3.40 -17.20
CA ILE A 70 4.19 -2.99 -17.29
C ILE A 70 3.35 -4.25 -17.06
N HIS A 71 2.61 -4.28 -15.97
CA HIS A 71 1.77 -5.41 -15.56
C HIS A 71 0.42 -5.38 -16.27
N ASP A 72 -0.17 -4.19 -16.36
CA ASP A 72 -1.42 -3.94 -17.07
C ASP A 72 -1.48 -2.48 -17.53
N SER A 73 -2.21 -2.18 -18.60
CA SER A 73 -2.36 -0.83 -19.12
C SER A 73 -3.63 -0.64 -19.94
N SER A 74 -3.92 0.62 -20.29
CA SER A 74 -4.99 0.94 -21.24
C SER A 74 -4.72 0.44 -22.67
N GLY A 75 -3.56 -0.19 -22.94
CA GLY A 75 -3.20 -0.74 -24.25
C GLY A 75 -2.88 0.34 -25.29
N ILE A 76 -2.29 1.46 -24.84
CA ILE A 76 -1.84 2.56 -25.69
C ILE A 76 -0.32 2.58 -25.68
N ASP A 77 0.29 1.87 -26.63
CA ASP A 77 1.74 1.61 -26.68
C ASP A 77 2.61 2.87 -26.54
N VAL A 78 2.20 3.99 -27.13
CA VAL A 78 2.97 5.24 -27.06
C VAL A 78 3.00 5.85 -25.66
N LEU A 79 1.98 5.62 -24.84
CA LEU A 79 1.96 6.05 -23.44
C LEU A 79 2.83 5.11 -22.60
N ASP A 80 2.71 3.80 -22.81
CA ASP A 80 3.51 2.81 -22.08
C ASP A 80 5.00 2.98 -22.35
N GLN A 81 5.40 3.21 -23.61
CA GLN A 81 6.78 3.50 -23.99
C GLN A 81 7.32 4.76 -23.32
N GLU A 82 6.50 5.80 -23.21
CA GLU A 82 6.90 7.05 -22.56
C GLU A 82 7.05 6.89 -21.04
N LEU A 83 6.16 6.13 -20.41
CA LEU A 83 6.29 5.79 -18.99
C LEU A 83 7.60 5.03 -18.74
N VAL A 84 7.88 4.00 -19.54
CA VAL A 84 9.13 3.23 -19.44
C VAL A 84 10.36 4.11 -19.68
N ARG A 85 10.33 5.00 -20.67
CA ARG A 85 11.41 5.96 -20.94
C ARG A 85 11.67 6.86 -19.73
N SER A 86 10.61 7.45 -19.17
CA SER A 86 10.71 8.32 -17.99
C SER A 86 11.26 7.55 -16.79
N LEU A 87 10.81 6.32 -16.54
CA LEU A 87 11.30 5.49 -15.44
C LEU A 87 12.80 5.17 -15.59
N ARG A 88 13.24 4.77 -16.78
CA ARG A 88 14.65 4.48 -17.06
C ARG A 88 15.57 5.71 -16.98
N SER A 89 15.01 6.92 -17.10
CA SER A 89 15.77 8.16 -16.93
C SER A 89 16.06 8.51 -15.47
N ARG A 90 15.42 7.83 -14.52
CA ARG A 90 15.57 8.15 -13.10
C ARG A 90 16.92 7.65 -12.59
N VAL A 91 17.56 8.49 -11.79
CA VAL A 91 18.80 8.17 -11.08
C VAL A 91 18.55 8.32 -9.58
N TYR A 92 18.96 7.32 -8.83
CA TYR A 92 18.82 7.24 -7.39
C TYR A 92 20.19 7.20 -6.72
N GLU A 93 20.27 7.67 -5.49
CA GLU A 93 21.19 7.11 -4.51
C GLU A 93 20.64 5.73 -4.15
N PRO A 94 21.41 4.63 -4.32
CA PRO A 94 20.90 3.28 -4.14
C PRO A 94 20.47 3.05 -2.68
N ALA A 95 19.56 2.10 -2.49
CA ALA A 95 19.27 1.64 -1.14
C ALA A 95 20.52 1.01 -0.53
N THR A 96 20.71 1.16 0.78
CA THR A 96 21.80 0.51 1.52
C THR A 96 21.27 -0.34 2.65
N LEU A 97 21.97 -1.43 2.95
CA LEU A 97 21.79 -2.25 4.14
C LEU A 97 23.14 -2.30 4.85
N ASN A 98 23.23 -1.79 6.07
CA ASN A 98 24.48 -1.68 6.82
C ASN A 98 25.58 -0.95 6.03
N GLY A 99 25.19 0.11 5.33
CA GLY A 99 26.08 0.90 4.46
C GLY A 99 26.47 0.22 3.14
N LEU A 100 26.05 -1.02 2.88
CA LEU A 100 26.31 -1.71 1.62
C LEU A 100 25.14 -1.51 0.65
N PRO A 101 25.38 -1.07 -0.60
CA PRO A 101 24.33 -0.93 -1.60
C PRO A 101 23.59 -2.24 -1.87
N VAL A 102 22.26 -2.18 -1.93
CA VAL A 102 21.37 -3.32 -2.21
C VAL A 102 20.33 -2.94 -3.28
N GLU A 103 19.83 -3.92 -4.02
CA GLU A 103 18.71 -3.69 -4.94
C GLU A 103 17.43 -3.35 -4.15
N GLU A 104 16.64 -2.39 -4.66
CA GLU A 104 15.33 -2.07 -4.11
C GLU A 104 14.23 -2.28 -5.15
N TYR A 105 13.35 -3.25 -4.89
CA TYR A 105 12.12 -3.44 -5.65
C TYR A 105 11.08 -2.40 -5.25
N HIS A 106 10.65 -1.60 -6.23
CA HIS A 106 9.44 -0.79 -6.13
C HIS A 106 8.28 -1.62 -6.69
N GLY A 107 7.31 -1.91 -5.82
CA GLY A 107 6.14 -2.73 -6.11
C GLY A 107 5.27 -2.22 -7.26
N VAL A 108 4.10 -2.83 -7.44
CA VAL A 108 3.19 -2.43 -8.50
C VAL A 108 2.53 -1.09 -8.15
N LEU A 109 2.85 -0.05 -8.92
CA LEU A 109 2.39 1.32 -8.74
C LEU A 109 1.41 1.73 -9.86
N PRO A 110 0.34 2.47 -9.55
CA PRO A 110 -0.50 3.10 -10.56
C PRO A 110 0.21 4.29 -11.24
N PHE A 111 -0.11 4.51 -12.50
CA PHE A 111 0.17 5.76 -13.21
C PHE A 111 -1.01 6.11 -14.13
N THR A 112 -1.40 7.38 -14.17
CA THR A 112 -2.44 7.87 -15.08
C THR A 112 -1.91 8.99 -15.98
N PHE A 113 -2.14 8.84 -17.28
CA PHE A 113 -1.97 9.86 -18.30
C PHE A 113 -3.28 10.60 -18.48
N LYS A 114 -3.43 11.70 -17.75
CA LYS A 114 -4.62 12.57 -17.78
C LYS A 114 -4.41 13.73 -18.76
N LEU A 115 -5.46 14.07 -19.52
CA LEU A 115 -5.45 15.23 -20.39
C LEU A 115 -6.44 16.27 -19.88
N ILE A 116 -5.94 17.48 -19.58
CA ILE A 116 -6.79 18.62 -19.26
C ILE A 116 -7.68 18.94 -20.48
N GLY A 117 -9.00 19.06 -20.24
CA GLY A 117 -9.98 19.34 -21.28
C GLY A 117 -10.35 18.15 -22.18
N ALA A 118 -9.93 16.92 -21.83
CA ALA A 118 -10.46 15.72 -22.50
C ALA A 118 -11.97 15.59 -22.27
N PRO A 119 -12.73 15.04 -23.25
CA PRO A 119 -14.15 14.74 -23.05
C PRO A 119 -14.36 13.87 -21.82
N ARG A 120 -15.17 14.35 -20.87
CA ARG A 120 -15.60 13.56 -19.71
C ARG A 120 -16.85 12.76 -20.09
N GLY A 121 -16.91 11.51 -19.66
CA GLY A 121 -18.04 10.62 -19.91
C GLY A 121 -17.67 9.36 -20.69
N ALA A 122 -18.59 8.41 -20.71
CA ALA A 122 -18.43 7.12 -21.38
C ALA A 122 -19.06 7.11 -22.77
N GLN A 123 -18.57 6.22 -23.63
CA GLN A 123 -19.21 5.90 -24.90
C GLN A 123 -20.57 5.23 -24.67
N ARG A 124 -21.47 5.36 -25.65
CA ARG A 124 -22.82 4.77 -25.57
C ARG A 124 -22.79 3.25 -25.39
N GLY A 125 -21.85 2.58 -26.05
CA GLY A 125 -21.66 1.13 -25.95
C GLY A 125 -21.28 0.70 -24.54
N PHE A 126 -20.28 1.36 -23.95
CA PHE A 126 -19.89 1.16 -22.56
C PHE A 126 -21.06 1.41 -21.62
N THR A 127 -21.71 2.58 -21.74
CA THR A 127 -22.82 2.99 -20.86
C THR A 127 -23.95 1.97 -20.84
N ARG A 128 -24.33 1.47 -22.02
CA ARG A 128 -25.40 0.48 -22.13
C ARG A 128 -25.02 -0.82 -21.42
N LYS A 129 -23.83 -1.35 -21.71
CA LYS A 129 -23.38 -2.64 -21.15
C LYS A 129 -23.10 -2.55 -19.65
N TYR A 130 -22.52 -1.45 -19.19
CA TYR A 130 -22.34 -1.13 -17.77
C TYR A 130 -23.68 -1.16 -17.02
N LYS A 131 -24.71 -0.48 -17.56
CA LYS A 131 -26.05 -0.46 -16.93
C LYS A 131 -26.68 -1.84 -16.89
N GLN A 132 -26.56 -2.62 -17.96
CA GLN A 132 -27.06 -4.00 -18.00
C GLN A 132 -26.38 -4.87 -16.93
N ALA A 133 -25.05 -4.79 -16.81
CA ALA A 133 -24.32 -5.55 -15.80
C ALA A 133 -24.74 -5.15 -14.36
N LEU A 134 -24.99 -3.86 -14.09
CA LEU A 134 -25.54 -3.45 -12.79
C LEU A 134 -26.95 -3.99 -12.53
N THR A 135 -27.80 -4.03 -13.55
CA THR A 135 -29.14 -4.65 -13.44
C THR A 135 -29.03 -6.12 -13.10
N ASP A 136 -28.19 -6.87 -13.83
CA ASP A 136 -27.98 -8.30 -13.58
C ASP A 136 -27.44 -8.55 -12.16
N ILE A 137 -26.50 -7.72 -11.68
CA ILE A 137 -26.00 -7.78 -10.28
C ILE A 137 -27.14 -7.57 -9.28
N ALA A 138 -28.01 -6.58 -9.52
CA ALA A 138 -29.12 -6.27 -8.63
C ALA A 138 -30.20 -7.36 -8.62
N GLU A 139 -30.38 -8.06 -9.74
CA GLU A 139 -31.33 -9.17 -9.90
C GLU A 139 -30.76 -10.52 -9.43
N GLY A 140 -29.44 -10.58 -9.17
CA GLY A 140 -28.74 -11.79 -8.73
C GLY A 140 -28.26 -12.69 -9.88
N ASP A 141 -28.36 -12.23 -11.12
CA ASP A 141 -27.93 -12.93 -12.33
C ASP A 141 -26.41 -12.77 -12.54
N LEU A 142 -25.64 -13.28 -11.58
CA LEU A 142 -24.19 -13.03 -11.49
C LEU A 142 -23.39 -13.59 -12.68
N ASP A 143 -23.82 -14.69 -13.28
CA ASP A 143 -23.17 -15.23 -14.49
C ASP A 143 -23.32 -14.29 -15.69
N GLU A 144 -24.52 -13.75 -15.87
CA GLU A 144 -24.85 -12.79 -16.93
C GLU A 144 -24.12 -11.45 -16.72
N ALA A 145 -24.03 -11.00 -15.47
CA ALA A 145 -23.23 -9.85 -15.10
C ALA A 145 -21.75 -10.08 -15.47
N ARG A 146 -21.20 -11.25 -15.11
CA ARG A 146 -19.78 -11.57 -15.35
C ARG A 146 -19.42 -11.54 -16.83
N ILE A 147 -20.27 -12.10 -17.69
CA ILE A 147 -20.09 -12.06 -19.15
C ILE A 147 -19.99 -10.61 -19.64
N LYS A 148 -20.90 -9.74 -19.19
CA LYS A 148 -20.93 -8.33 -19.61
C LYS A 148 -19.73 -7.55 -19.08
N ILE A 149 -19.27 -7.84 -17.86
CA ILE A 149 -18.07 -7.21 -17.30
C ILE A 149 -16.84 -7.66 -18.09
N SER A 150 -16.72 -8.95 -18.43
CA SER A 150 -15.58 -9.45 -19.23
C SER A 150 -15.52 -8.83 -20.63
N ASP A 151 -16.68 -8.59 -21.25
CA ASP A 151 -16.72 -7.82 -22.49
C ASP A 151 -16.25 -6.36 -22.33
N LEU A 152 -16.53 -5.73 -21.18
CA LEU A 152 -16.05 -4.37 -20.88
C LEU A 152 -14.55 -4.35 -20.62
N GLU A 153 -14.02 -5.32 -19.89
CA GLU A 153 -12.59 -5.52 -19.62
C GLU A 153 -11.78 -5.73 -20.91
N ALA A 154 -12.35 -6.41 -21.90
CA ALA A 154 -11.70 -6.67 -23.18
C ALA A 154 -11.54 -5.42 -24.08
N VAL A 155 -12.22 -4.31 -23.78
CA VAL A 155 -12.13 -3.07 -24.58
C VAL A 155 -10.76 -2.42 -24.39
N LYS A 156 -9.95 -2.36 -25.44
CA LYS A 156 -8.68 -1.61 -25.42
C LYS A 156 -8.91 -0.10 -25.55
N GLN A 157 -7.97 0.69 -25.06
CA GLN A 157 -7.94 2.17 -25.17
C GLN A 157 -9.18 2.84 -24.56
N ARG A 158 -9.74 2.27 -23.49
CA ARG A 158 -10.79 2.92 -22.67
C ARG A 158 -10.25 4.23 -22.11
N GLY A 159 -11.10 5.25 -22.11
CA GLY A 159 -10.78 6.51 -21.42
C GLY A 159 -10.77 6.33 -19.90
N LEU A 160 -10.14 7.25 -19.17
CA LEU A 160 -10.08 7.18 -17.69
C LEU A 160 -11.46 7.14 -17.05
N TYR A 161 -12.44 7.83 -17.64
CA TYR A 161 -13.83 7.81 -17.14
C TYR A 161 -14.43 6.40 -17.21
N GLU A 162 -14.27 5.71 -18.33
CA GLU A 162 -14.78 4.34 -18.49
C GLU A 162 -14.02 3.37 -17.58
N GLU A 163 -12.71 3.56 -17.41
CA GLU A 163 -11.93 2.75 -16.48
C GLU A 163 -12.40 2.92 -15.03
N LEU A 164 -12.56 4.17 -14.55
CA LEU A 164 -13.08 4.45 -13.22
C LEU A 164 -14.42 3.73 -12.97
N TYR A 165 -15.36 3.83 -13.91
CA TYR A 165 -16.65 3.17 -13.78
C TYR A 165 -16.54 1.64 -13.90
N LEU A 166 -15.61 1.10 -14.71
CA LEU A 166 -15.36 -0.34 -14.72
C LEU A 166 -14.87 -0.82 -13.34
N GLN A 167 -14.01 -0.07 -12.66
CA GLN A 167 -13.56 -0.42 -11.31
C GLN A 167 -14.69 -0.37 -10.28
N VAL A 168 -15.60 0.60 -10.40
CA VAL A 168 -16.84 0.62 -9.61
C VAL A 168 -17.68 -0.62 -9.85
N LEU A 169 -17.90 -1.01 -11.11
CA LEU A 169 -18.70 -2.18 -11.46
C LEU A 169 -18.08 -3.48 -10.91
N LEU A 170 -16.76 -3.60 -10.98
CA LEU A 170 -16.03 -4.73 -10.43
C LEU A 170 -16.14 -4.77 -8.90
N ALA A 171 -16.09 -3.63 -8.21
CA ALA A 171 -16.33 -3.59 -6.77
C ALA A 171 -17.75 -4.06 -6.42
N GLU A 172 -18.79 -3.57 -7.11
CA GLU A 172 -20.17 -4.00 -6.87
C GLU A 172 -20.39 -5.48 -7.18
N PHE A 173 -19.76 -6.01 -8.25
CA PHE A 173 -19.83 -7.43 -8.58
C PHE A 173 -19.21 -8.29 -7.48
N ASN A 174 -17.99 -7.96 -7.02
CA ASN A 174 -17.30 -8.74 -5.99
C ASN A 174 -18.01 -8.65 -4.63
N LYS A 175 -18.63 -7.49 -4.33
CA LYS A 175 -19.54 -7.35 -3.19
C LYS A 175 -20.72 -8.32 -3.27
N ALA A 176 -21.35 -8.43 -4.45
CA ALA A 176 -22.50 -9.31 -4.65
C ALA A 176 -22.13 -10.80 -4.61
N THR A 177 -20.90 -11.18 -5.01
CA THR A 177 -20.39 -12.55 -4.90
C THR A 177 -19.81 -12.87 -3.52
N GLY A 178 -19.70 -11.90 -2.62
CA GLY A 178 -19.09 -12.05 -1.29
C GLY A 178 -17.55 -12.07 -1.28
N ASP A 179 -16.91 -11.76 -2.41
CA ASP A 179 -15.45 -11.65 -2.51
C ASP A 179 -14.98 -10.27 -2.02
N THR A 180 -15.00 -10.09 -0.70
CA THR A 180 -14.67 -8.80 -0.07
C THR A 180 -13.21 -8.40 -0.25
N ASP A 181 -12.31 -9.36 -0.53
CA ASP A 181 -10.91 -9.10 -0.83
C ASP A 181 -10.77 -8.36 -2.16
N ARG A 182 -11.37 -8.93 -3.21
CA ARG A 182 -11.38 -8.27 -4.52
C ARG A 182 -12.19 -6.99 -4.53
N GLU A 183 -13.31 -6.95 -3.80
CA GLU A 183 -14.07 -5.70 -3.61
C GLU A 183 -13.17 -4.58 -3.10
N ARG A 184 -12.42 -4.83 -2.02
CA ARG A 184 -11.51 -3.83 -1.43
C ARG A 184 -10.44 -3.38 -2.42
N VAL A 185 -9.88 -4.31 -3.20
CA VAL A 185 -8.87 -3.92 -4.20
C VAL A 185 -9.48 -3.01 -5.26
N HIS A 186 -10.65 -3.34 -5.81
CA HIS A 186 -11.30 -2.48 -6.80
C HIS A 186 -11.73 -1.12 -6.21
N LEU A 187 -12.12 -1.06 -4.93
CA LEU A 187 -12.34 0.22 -4.25
C LEU A 187 -11.06 1.04 -4.11
N SER A 188 -9.92 0.42 -3.81
CA SER A 188 -8.62 1.09 -3.85
C SER A 188 -8.33 1.65 -5.25
N ARG A 189 -8.65 0.90 -6.32
CA ARG A 189 -8.48 1.37 -7.70
C ARG A 189 -9.36 2.56 -8.03
N VAL A 190 -10.59 2.60 -7.52
CA VAL A 190 -11.46 3.78 -7.67
C VAL A 190 -10.77 5.02 -7.11
N MET A 191 -10.07 4.88 -5.98
CA MET A 191 -9.35 5.99 -5.34
C MET A 191 -8.10 6.45 -6.11
N ASP A 192 -7.49 5.62 -6.95
CA ASP A 192 -6.37 6.02 -7.84
C ASP A 192 -6.75 7.14 -8.82
N PHE A 193 -8.06 7.36 -9.05
CA PHE A 193 -8.58 8.43 -9.91
C PHE A 193 -8.91 9.71 -9.14
N TYR A 194 -8.77 9.73 -7.82
CA TYR A 194 -8.83 10.96 -7.04
C TYR A 194 -7.52 11.75 -7.24
N ASP A 195 -7.62 13.05 -7.48
CA ASP A 195 -6.46 13.91 -7.77
C ASP A 195 -6.55 15.11 -6.83
N ASP A 196 -5.83 15.01 -5.71
CA ASP A 196 -5.86 15.96 -4.61
C ASP A 196 -5.31 17.35 -5.00
N GLY A 197 -4.53 17.41 -6.09
CA GLY A 197 -3.95 18.65 -6.61
C GLY A 197 -4.71 19.28 -7.76
N ALA A 198 -5.77 18.63 -8.28
CA ALA A 198 -6.53 19.15 -9.40
C ALA A 198 -7.48 20.28 -8.97
N ASP A 199 -7.59 21.30 -9.82
CA ASP A 199 -8.74 22.21 -9.74
C ASP A 199 -10.04 21.40 -9.88
N LYS A 200 -11.09 21.79 -9.16
CA LYS A 200 -12.38 21.05 -9.15
C LYS A 200 -12.94 20.76 -10.55
N GLY A 201 -12.68 21.65 -11.52
CA GLY A 201 -13.11 21.49 -12.92
C GLY A 201 -12.25 20.53 -13.76
N GLU A 202 -11.08 20.14 -13.26
CA GLU A 202 -10.16 19.21 -13.93
C GLU A 202 -10.30 17.77 -13.41
N GLN A 203 -11.03 17.58 -12.31
CA GLN A 203 -11.33 16.27 -11.77
C GLN A 203 -12.12 15.41 -12.76
N LEU A 204 -11.88 14.09 -12.75
CA LEU A 204 -12.56 13.16 -13.64
C LEU A 204 -14.07 13.05 -13.34
N VAL A 205 -14.40 13.12 -12.05
CA VAL A 205 -15.74 13.12 -11.46
C VAL A 205 -15.75 14.05 -10.24
N PRO A 206 -16.89 14.60 -9.82
CA PRO A 206 -16.91 15.47 -8.63
C PRO A 206 -16.33 14.78 -7.38
N PRO A 207 -15.59 15.48 -6.50
CA PRO A 207 -14.96 14.88 -5.31
C PRO A 207 -15.92 14.07 -4.42
N GLU A 208 -17.17 14.51 -4.28
CA GLU A 208 -18.21 13.83 -3.50
C GLU A 208 -18.56 12.42 -4.02
N PHE A 209 -18.24 12.12 -5.28
CA PHE A 209 -18.39 10.79 -5.87
C PHE A 209 -17.65 9.73 -5.07
N PHE A 210 -16.48 10.08 -4.52
CA PHE A 210 -15.58 9.13 -3.86
C PHE A 210 -16.03 8.77 -2.43
N LEU A 211 -16.85 9.61 -1.79
CA LEU A 211 -17.23 9.45 -0.37
C LEU A 211 -17.90 8.12 -0.08
N LYS A 212 -18.78 7.63 -0.96
CA LYS A 212 -19.47 6.35 -0.74
C LYS A 212 -18.53 5.14 -0.87
N TYR A 213 -17.49 5.25 -1.70
CA TYR A 213 -16.51 4.18 -1.89
C TYR A 213 -15.52 4.18 -0.73
N LEU A 214 -15.08 5.35 -0.26
CA LEU A 214 -14.30 5.48 0.98
C LEU A 214 -15.06 4.96 2.19
N ALA A 215 -16.36 5.28 2.31
CA ALA A 215 -17.17 4.72 3.39
C ALA A 215 -17.28 3.19 3.33
N ARG A 216 -17.27 2.60 2.12
CA ARG A 216 -17.26 1.15 1.96
C ARG A 216 -15.88 0.55 2.28
N SER A 217 -14.79 1.17 1.83
CA SER A 217 -13.43 0.78 2.21
C SER A 217 -13.27 0.80 3.73
N TYR A 218 -13.68 1.88 4.38
CA TYR A 218 -13.72 2.01 5.84
C TYR A 218 -14.42 0.84 6.53
N GLN A 219 -15.60 0.44 6.04
CA GLN A 219 -16.33 -0.68 6.61
C GLN A 219 -15.56 -2.00 6.48
N LEU A 220 -14.98 -2.28 5.31
CA LEU A 220 -14.20 -3.49 5.08
C LEU A 220 -12.92 -3.51 5.93
N GLU A 221 -12.27 -2.36 6.07
CA GLU A 221 -11.06 -2.17 6.86
C GLU A 221 -11.34 -2.42 8.35
N VAL A 222 -12.41 -1.83 8.91
CA VAL A 222 -12.85 -2.08 10.29
C VAL A 222 -13.17 -3.56 10.52
N GLN A 223 -13.90 -4.20 9.60
CA GLN A 223 -14.23 -5.63 9.70
C GLN A 223 -13.00 -6.53 9.76
N ARG A 224 -11.88 -6.08 9.19
CA ARG A 224 -10.60 -6.79 9.13
C ARG A 224 -9.60 -6.34 10.19
N MET A 225 -10.00 -5.44 11.08
CA MET A 225 -9.14 -4.79 12.08
C MET A 225 -7.97 -4.01 11.47
N MET A 226 -8.05 -3.64 10.19
CA MET A 226 -7.09 -2.76 9.49
C MET A 226 -7.35 -1.30 9.90
N LEU A 227 -7.11 -0.99 11.17
CA LEU A 227 -7.59 0.26 11.78
C LEU A 227 -6.82 1.49 11.30
N GLY A 228 -5.54 1.35 10.94
CA GLY A 228 -4.79 2.46 10.34
C GLY A 228 -5.33 2.88 8.98
N GLU A 229 -5.70 1.91 8.14
CA GLU A 229 -6.41 2.16 6.88
C GLU A 229 -7.76 2.80 7.13
N ALA A 230 -8.55 2.22 8.04
CA ALA A 230 -9.88 2.75 8.37
C ALA A 230 -9.80 4.22 8.82
N PHE A 231 -8.87 4.56 9.71
CA PHE A 231 -8.71 5.95 10.15
C PHE A 231 -8.21 6.84 9.01
N GLY A 232 -7.30 6.35 8.16
CA GLY A 232 -6.90 7.05 6.94
C GLY A 232 -8.06 7.32 5.97
N SER A 233 -8.94 6.34 5.77
CA SER A 233 -10.16 6.48 4.95
C SER A 233 -11.11 7.54 5.53
N ALA A 234 -11.29 7.57 6.86
CA ALA A 234 -12.11 8.57 7.54
C ALA A 234 -11.53 9.99 7.42
N ASP A 235 -10.21 10.14 7.59
CA ASP A 235 -9.50 11.41 7.40
C ASP A 235 -9.62 11.89 5.95
N TRP A 236 -9.52 10.98 4.98
CA TRP A 236 -9.67 11.33 3.57
C TRP A 236 -11.07 11.83 3.25
N MET A 237 -12.11 11.18 3.79
CA MET A 237 -13.49 11.67 3.67
C MET A 237 -13.65 13.07 4.26
N LYS A 238 -13.03 13.33 5.42
CA LYS A 238 -13.03 14.64 6.08
C LYS A 238 -12.36 15.73 5.22
N ASN A 239 -11.30 15.38 4.50
CA ASN A 239 -10.61 16.30 3.59
C ASN A 239 -11.42 16.60 2.32
N ILE A 240 -12.18 15.62 1.81
CA ILE A 240 -13.01 15.79 0.61
C ILE A 240 -14.25 16.65 0.91
N ASP A 241 -15.02 16.27 1.92
CA ASP A 241 -16.26 16.96 2.30
C ASP A 241 -16.58 16.69 3.77
N PRO A 242 -16.15 17.57 4.70
CA PRO A 242 -16.42 17.43 6.12
C PRO A 242 -17.90 17.67 6.48
N ASP A 243 -18.67 18.33 5.62
CA ASP A 243 -20.07 18.70 5.87
C ASP A 243 -21.06 17.65 5.36
N SER A 244 -20.59 16.63 4.64
CA SER A 244 -21.39 15.47 4.27
C SER A 244 -21.87 14.70 5.51
N GLU A 245 -23.15 14.32 5.51
CA GLU A 245 -23.71 13.46 6.56
C GLU A 245 -22.96 12.12 6.65
N LEU A 246 -22.57 11.56 5.51
CA LEU A 246 -21.83 10.30 5.46
C LEU A 246 -20.45 10.45 6.10
N THR A 247 -19.73 11.53 5.79
CA THR A 247 -18.43 11.84 6.40
C THR A 247 -18.56 11.95 7.91
N ARG A 248 -19.50 12.77 8.42
CA ARG A 248 -19.71 12.92 9.87
C ARG A 248 -19.99 11.60 10.57
N LYS A 249 -20.79 10.72 9.96
CA LYS A 249 -21.08 9.39 10.52
C LYS A 249 -19.83 8.51 10.60
N VAL A 250 -19.04 8.47 9.51
CA VAL A 250 -17.81 7.67 9.46
C VAL A 250 -16.76 8.21 10.43
N THR A 251 -16.52 9.53 10.46
CA THR A 251 -15.54 10.13 11.36
C THR A 251 -15.93 9.96 12.83
N ALA A 252 -17.21 10.13 13.19
CA ALA A 252 -17.67 9.91 14.56
C ALA A 252 -17.51 8.44 14.99
N HIS A 253 -17.76 7.49 14.08
CA HIS A 253 -17.51 6.08 14.36
C HIS A 253 -16.00 5.78 14.51
N ALA A 254 -15.15 6.38 13.67
CA ALA A 254 -13.69 6.25 13.76
C ALA A 254 -13.15 6.79 15.09
N GLU A 255 -13.61 7.96 15.54
CA GLU A 255 -13.26 8.55 16.84
C GLU A 255 -13.72 7.66 18.00
N SER A 256 -14.94 7.13 17.94
CA SER A 256 -15.43 6.20 18.96
C SER A 256 -14.61 4.91 19.01
N LEU A 257 -14.26 4.35 17.84
CA LEU A 257 -13.45 3.14 17.75
C LEU A 257 -12.03 3.38 18.29
N ALA A 258 -11.40 4.50 17.93
CA ALA A 258 -10.09 4.90 18.44
C ALA A 258 -10.08 4.98 19.99
N ALA A 259 -11.13 5.54 20.59
CA ALA A 259 -11.29 5.58 22.04
C ALA A 259 -11.50 4.18 22.66
N GLN A 260 -12.24 3.29 22.00
CA GLN A 260 -12.51 1.94 22.51
C GLN A 260 -11.27 1.04 22.52
N ILE A 261 -10.35 1.23 21.59
CA ILE A 261 -9.10 0.47 21.49
C ILE A 261 -7.97 1.10 22.30
N GLU A 262 -8.16 2.28 22.88
CA GLU A 262 -7.12 2.96 23.65
C GLU A 262 -6.58 2.07 24.78
N GLY A 263 -5.26 1.90 24.83
CA GLY A 263 -4.61 1.02 25.81
C GLY A 263 -4.88 -0.48 25.65
N ARG A 264 -5.52 -0.90 24.56
CA ARG A 264 -5.80 -2.32 24.26
C ARG A 264 -4.95 -2.80 23.09
N GLU A 265 -4.54 -4.06 23.17
CA GLU A 265 -4.01 -4.78 22.03
C GLU A 265 -5.13 -5.08 21.03
N PHE A 266 -4.78 -5.12 19.76
CA PHE A 266 -5.62 -5.68 18.71
C PHE A 266 -4.73 -6.33 17.67
N TRP A 267 -5.34 -7.16 16.82
CA TRP A 267 -4.60 -7.87 15.79
C TRP A 267 -5.37 -7.90 14.49
N MET A 268 -4.60 -7.94 13.41
CA MET A 268 -5.10 -8.11 12.05
C MET A 268 -4.50 -9.38 11.44
N LYS A 269 -5.33 -10.10 10.69
CA LYS A 269 -4.88 -11.25 9.91
C LYS A 269 -4.47 -10.75 8.54
N GLY A 270 -3.26 -11.12 8.12
CA GLY A 270 -2.74 -10.83 6.79
C GLY A 270 -2.66 -12.10 5.96
N GLU A 271 -3.02 -11.98 4.69
CA GLU A 271 -2.74 -12.95 3.65
C GLU A 271 -2.03 -12.23 2.51
N LEU A 272 -0.92 -12.79 2.03
CA LEU A 272 -0.13 -12.26 0.94
C LEU A 272 -0.82 -12.63 -0.37
N LEU A 273 -1.66 -11.73 -0.87
CA LEU A 273 -2.39 -11.93 -2.11
C LEU A 273 -1.48 -11.63 -3.30
N GLN A 274 -1.75 -12.29 -4.42
CA GLN A 274 -1.18 -11.89 -5.70
C GLN A 274 -1.65 -10.45 -6.00
N PRO A 275 -0.74 -9.53 -6.39
CA PRO A 275 -1.17 -8.20 -6.82
C PRO A 275 -2.16 -8.33 -7.99
N VAL A 276 -3.21 -7.51 -8.00
CA VAL A 276 -4.32 -7.64 -8.97
C VAL A 276 -3.88 -7.47 -10.43
N TYR A 277 -2.75 -6.82 -10.67
CA TYR A 277 -2.20 -6.62 -12.01
C TYR A 277 -1.22 -7.72 -12.43
N GLY A 278 -0.96 -8.70 -11.57
CA GLY A 278 0.04 -9.73 -11.79
C GLY A 278 1.32 -9.53 -10.99
N GLY A 279 2.25 -10.45 -11.19
CA GLY A 279 3.42 -10.64 -10.35
C GLY A 279 3.45 -12.04 -9.75
N ASP A 280 4.63 -12.48 -9.36
CA ASP A 280 4.93 -13.80 -8.81
C ASP A 280 5.23 -13.75 -7.30
N VAL A 281 5.19 -12.56 -6.70
CA VAL A 281 5.41 -12.32 -5.27
C VAL A 281 4.11 -11.83 -4.64
N GLY A 282 3.67 -12.52 -3.59
CA GLY A 282 2.53 -12.12 -2.78
C GLY A 282 2.88 -10.92 -1.91
N MET A 283 1.92 -10.03 -1.70
CA MET A 283 2.13 -8.81 -0.92
C MET A 283 0.98 -8.56 0.05
N TRP A 284 1.34 -8.08 1.23
CA TRP A 284 0.40 -7.55 2.21
C TRP A 284 0.97 -6.26 2.80
N GLN A 285 0.10 -5.32 3.14
CA GLN A 285 0.51 -4.07 3.76
C GLN A 285 -0.52 -3.60 4.78
N ALA A 286 -0.05 -2.92 5.82
CA ALA A 286 -0.89 -2.24 6.79
C ALA A 286 -0.30 -0.92 7.28
N ARG A 287 -1.13 0.10 7.47
CA ARG A 287 -0.81 1.31 8.22
C ARG A 287 -0.91 1.02 9.72
N LEU A 288 0.17 1.31 10.44
CA LEU A 288 0.25 1.09 11.88
C LEU A 288 -0.24 2.32 12.65
N ILE A 289 -0.98 2.08 13.72
CA ILE A 289 -1.44 3.11 14.66
C ILE A 289 -0.77 2.99 16.04
N ARG A 290 0.00 1.92 16.28
CA ARG A 290 0.84 1.70 17.45
C ARG A 290 2.33 1.73 17.09
N LYS A 291 3.14 1.83 18.14
CA LYS A 291 4.60 1.79 18.06
C LYS A 291 5.18 0.44 18.44
N GLU A 292 4.41 -0.42 19.07
CA GLU A 292 4.83 -1.75 19.40
C GLU A 292 4.03 -2.73 18.57
N ILE A 293 4.74 -3.53 17.77
CA ILE A 293 4.12 -4.51 16.89
C ILE A 293 4.73 -5.88 17.11
N GLU A 294 3.96 -6.92 16.86
CA GLU A 294 4.43 -8.29 16.94
C GLU A 294 3.87 -9.13 15.79
N LEU A 295 4.73 -9.87 15.12
CA LEU A 295 4.35 -10.80 14.06
C LEU A 295 4.20 -12.20 14.63
N LYS A 296 3.04 -12.83 14.43
CA LYS A 296 2.71 -14.17 14.95
C LYS A 296 2.12 -15.07 13.87
N SER A 297 2.09 -16.37 14.16
CA SER A 297 1.36 -17.36 13.36
C SER A 297 1.69 -17.32 11.85
N VAL A 298 2.97 -17.15 11.52
CA VAL A 298 3.43 -17.12 10.13
C VAL A 298 3.31 -18.50 9.51
N VAL A 299 2.60 -18.60 8.38
CA VAL A 299 2.45 -19.81 7.57
C VAL A 299 2.86 -19.48 6.14
N GLY A 300 3.78 -20.28 5.58
CA GLY A 300 4.41 -20.00 4.28
C GLY A 300 5.70 -19.18 4.42
N ARG A 301 6.32 -18.84 3.29
CA ARG A 301 7.61 -18.13 3.26
C ARG A 301 7.43 -16.61 3.13
N LEU A 302 8.08 -15.86 4.02
CA LEU A 302 8.23 -14.40 3.93
C LEU A 302 9.63 -14.05 3.40
N ASP A 303 9.70 -13.19 2.40
CA ASP A 303 10.95 -12.79 1.74
C ASP A 303 11.48 -11.44 2.22
N LYS A 304 10.56 -10.52 2.51
CA LYS A 304 10.89 -9.17 2.95
C LYS A 304 9.81 -8.64 3.88
N ILE A 305 10.25 -8.05 4.98
CA ILE A 305 9.41 -7.27 5.89
C ILE A 305 10.05 -5.89 5.99
N LEU A 306 9.31 -4.85 5.65
CA LEU A 306 9.80 -3.48 5.62
C LEU A 306 8.86 -2.58 6.38
N LEU A 307 9.39 -1.93 7.40
CA LEU A 307 8.75 -0.81 8.05
C LEU A 307 9.13 0.47 7.31
N VAL A 308 8.14 1.22 6.84
CA VAL A 308 8.31 2.50 6.15
C VAL A 308 7.58 3.57 6.94
N CYS A 309 8.31 4.55 7.45
CA CYS A 309 7.74 5.67 8.19
C CYS A 309 8.08 7.00 7.53
N GLU A 310 7.44 8.07 7.99
CA GLU A 310 7.70 9.44 7.53
C GLU A 310 9.18 9.83 7.60
N ARG A 311 9.87 9.41 8.67
CA ARG A 311 11.25 9.82 8.98
C ARG A 311 12.24 8.67 9.14
N GLY A 312 11.84 7.45 8.79
CA GLY A 312 12.69 6.27 8.97
C GLY A 312 12.18 5.08 8.18
N ARG A 313 13.09 4.14 7.90
CA ARG A 313 12.79 2.89 7.24
C ARG A 313 13.62 1.79 7.92
N ARG A 314 13.06 0.59 8.06
CA ARG A 314 13.79 -0.54 8.64
C ARG A 314 13.35 -1.83 7.99
N ARG A 315 14.33 -2.65 7.58
CA ARG A 315 14.06 -4.04 7.21
C ARG A 315 13.98 -4.84 8.50
N LEU A 316 12.90 -5.60 8.67
CA LEU A 316 12.73 -6.48 9.82
C LEU A 316 13.16 -7.91 9.43
N PRO A 317 13.84 -8.66 10.31
CA PRO A 317 13.98 -10.11 10.25
C PRO A 317 12.71 -10.81 9.76
N ASN A 318 12.90 -11.79 8.89
CA ASN A 318 11.83 -12.57 8.25
C ASN A 318 11.95 -14.07 8.52
N ASP A 319 12.88 -14.48 9.39
CA ASP A 319 13.27 -15.86 9.66
C ASP A 319 12.97 -16.35 11.10
N ALA A 320 12.51 -15.46 12.00
CA ALA A 320 12.18 -15.81 13.38
C ALA A 320 10.67 -16.03 13.59
N ALA A 321 10.34 -17.06 14.39
CA ALA A 321 8.99 -17.24 14.93
C ALA A 321 8.78 -16.26 16.08
N GLU A 322 7.78 -15.39 15.97
CA GLU A 322 7.45 -14.32 16.93
C GLU A 322 8.49 -13.20 16.99
N ILE A 323 8.22 -12.12 16.24
CA ILE A 323 9.12 -10.98 16.12
C ILE A 323 8.42 -9.73 16.62
N GLY A 324 8.86 -9.25 17.79
CA GLY A 324 8.37 -8.05 18.44
C GLY A 324 9.26 -6.84 18.16
N TRP A 325 8.67 -5.71 17.80
CA TRP A 325 9.37 -4.50 17.40
C TRP A 325 8.84 -3.26 18.08
N ILE A 326 9.76 -2.43 18.58
CA ILE A 326 9.45 -1.09 19.11
C ILE A 326 9.91 -0.06 18.07
N ILE A 327 8.96 0.66 17.51
CA ILE A 327 9.16 1.72 16.53
C ILE A 327 9.48 3.02 17.28
N PRO A 328 10.56 3.73 16.97
CA PRO A 328 10.86 5.01 17.62
C PRO A 328 9.75 6.05 17.40
N ASP A 329 9.38 6.77 18.46
CA ASP A 329 8.41 7.87 18.36
C ASP A 329 8.83 8.95 17.36
N SER A 330 10.15 9.14 17.20
CA SER A 330 10.74 10.08 16.25
C SER A 330 10.52 9.71 14.79
N TRP A 331 9.95 8.55 14.46
CA TRP A 331 9.77 8.11 13.07
C TRP A 331 8.44 8.56 12.44
N GLY A 332 7.49 9.03 13.25
CA GLY A 332 6.17 9.49 12.75
C GLY A 332 5.23 8.34 12.39
N THR A 333 4.29 8.55 11.48
CA THR A 333 3.38 7.50 10.99
C THR A 333 4.15 6.45 10.20
N CYS A 334 3.73 5.19 10.30
CA CYS A 334 4.42 4.06 9.69
C CYS A 334 3.45 3.12 8.99
N ASP A 335 3.92 2.56 7.88
CA ASP A 335 3.30 1.45 7.15
C ASP A 335 4.24 0.24 7.21
N LEU A 336 3.66 -0.95 7.36
CA LEU A 336 4.34 -2.23 7.34
C LEU A 336 4.04 -2.91 6.00
N GLY A 337 5.08 -3.15 5.21
CA GLY A 337 5.00 -3.91 3.96
C GLY A 337 5.61 -5.29 4.12
N ILE A 338 4.94 -6.33 3.60
CA ILE A 338 5.35 -7.72 3.70
C ILE A 338 5.24 -8.37 2.32
N TRP A 339 6.32 -9.01 1.88
CA TRP A 339 6.41 -9.73 0.60
C TRP A 339 6.86 -11.16 0.85
N GLY A 340 6.41 -12.08 -0.01
CA GLY A 340 6.72 -13.50 0.11
C GLY A 340 5.93 -14.36 -0.86
N GLU A 341 5.76 -15.63 -0.48
CA GLU A 341 4.95 -16.59 -1.23
C GLU A 341 3.48 -16.16 -1.28
N ILE A 342 2.85 -16.27 -2.46
CA ILE A 342 1.41 -16.01 -2.64
C ILE A 342 0.62 -17.02 -1.79
N GLY A 343 -0.31 -16.53 -0.98
CA GLY A 343 -1.10 -17.32 -0.04
C GLY A 343 -0.42 -17.54 1.33
N ALA A 344 0.80 -17.04 1.53
CA ALA A 344 1.37 -16.98 2.88
C ALA A 344 0.50 -16.12 3.79
N SER A 345 0.39 -16.48 5.06
CA SER A 345 -0.49 -15.80 6.01
C SER A 345 0.23 -15.53 7.33
N LEU A 346 -0.24 -14.50 8.04
CA LEU A 346 0.32 -14.08 9.30
C LEU A 346 -0.71 -13.33 10.17
N VAL A 347 -0.34 -13.09 11.42
CA VAL A 347 -1.03 -12.15 12.31
C VAL A 347 -0.08 -11.02 12.68
N VAL A 348 -0.54 -9.78 12.52
CA VAL A 348 0.14 -8.59 13.05
C VAL A 348 -0.63 -8.11 14.27
N ALA A 349 0.00 -8.17 15.44
CA ALA A 349 -0.54 -7.59 16.66
C ALA A 349 0.03 -6.18 16.84
N GLU A 350 -0.84 -5.22 17.14
CA GLU A 350 -0.48 -3.86 17.52
C GLU A 350 -0.73 -3.68 19.01
N LEU A 351 0.35 -3.45 19.76
CA LEU A 351 0.38 -3.55 21.21
C LEU A 351 0.28 -2.17 21.89
N PRO A 352 -0.26 -2.09 23.12
CA PRO A 352 -0.14 -0.90 23.95
C PRO A 352 1.32 -0.57 24.26
N ALA A 353 1.62 0.71 24.50
CA ALA A 353 2.96 1.13 24.88
C ALA A 353 3.42 0.45 26.18
N GLY A 354 4.67 -0.03 26.21
CA GLY A 354 5.28 -0.76 27.31
C GLY A 354 4.98 -2.25 27.34
N SER A 355 4.43 -2.83 26.27
CA SER A 355 4.15 -4.28 26.21
C SER A 355 5.41 -5.09 25.92
N LEU A 356 6.30 -4.57 25.07
CA LEU A 356 7.57 -5.17 24.72
C LEU A 356 8.70 -4.62 25.61
N ALA A 357 9.59 -5.51 26.07
CA ALA A 357 10.79 -5.07 26.76
C ALA A 357 11.79 -4.47 25.76
N PRO A 358 12.47 -3.35 26.08
CA PRO A 358 13.45 -2.69 25.19
C PRO A 358 14.63 -3.58 24.73
N GLY A 359 14.80 -4.78 25.31
CA GLY A 359 15.87 -5.74 24.96
C GLY A 359 15.39 -7.07 24.36
N LEU A 360 14.08 -7.23 24.08
CA LEU A 360 13.53 -8.38 23.34
C LEU A 360 13.29 -8.07 21.86
N ALA A 361 13.46 -6.81 21.45
CA ALA A 361 13.42 -6.40 20.05
C ALA A 361 14.71 -6.86 19.36
N GLN A 362 14.70 -8.08 18.80
CA GLN A 362 15.72 -8.57 17.87
C GLN A 362 15.36 -8.12 16.48
#